data_AF-A0A537KNN6-F1
#
_entry.id   AF-A0A537KNN6-F1
#
_cell.length_a   1.000
_cell.length_b   1.000
_cell.length_c   1.000
_cell.angle_alpha   90.00
_cell.angle_beta   90.00
_cell.angle_gamma   90.00
#
_symmetry.space_group_name_H-M   'P 1'
#
loop_
_entity.id
_entity.type
_entity.pdbx_description
1 polymer ?
#
loop_
_entity_poly.entity_id
_entity_poly.type
_entity_poly.pdbx_seq_one_letter_code
_entity_poly.pdbx_strand_id
1 'polypeptide(L)'
;MKKTIRQELKNLNAIELMNFVSNKYHTAEKRNLSSLNQCFQFMPQQDMKNHPELITIRSHFNEVRKLLQKHLADSEKVYFPEIRKNANNGYNFSLLRLRVQSAREDISKLFSEIRSLTHNYNPPTDASGWMKLC
;
A
#
# COMPACT_ATOMS: atom_id res chain seq x y z
N MET A 1 -8.53 9.16 18.82
CA MET A 1 -8.73 7.98 17.93
C MET A 1 -7.57 6.97 17.90
N LYS A 2 -6.29 7.35 17.75
CA LYS A 2 -5.17 6.37 17.62
C LYS A 2 -4.91 5.47 18.85
N LYS A 3 -5.23 5.93 20.07
CA LYS A 3 -5.02 5.15 21.32
C LYS A 3 -5.98 3.94 21.43
N THR A 4 -7.21 4.07 20.95
CA THR A 4 -8.27 3.05 21.12
C THR A 4 -8.04 1.81 20.24
N ILE A 5 -7.74 2.00 18.95
CA ILE A 5 -7.46 0.89 18.01
C ILE A 5 -6.23 0.08 18.44
N ARG A 6 -5.17 0.73 18.92
CA ARG A 6 -3.97 0.02 19.39
C ARG A 6 -4.27 -0.88 20.59
N GLN A 7 -5.19 -0.47 21.46
CA GLN A 7 -5.62 -1.25 22.61
C GLN A 7 -6.47 -2.45 22.15
N GLU A 8 -7.41 -2.22 21.24
CA GLU A 8 -8.27 -3.26 20.65
C GLU A 8 -7.46 -4.33 19.91
N LEU A 9 -6.46 -3.94 19.12
CA LEU A 9 -5.63 -4.88 18.35
C LEU A 9 -4.78 -5.80 19.24
N LYS A 10 -4.39 -5.35 20.44
CA LYS A 10 -3.62 -6.17 21.39
C LYS A 10 -4.45 -7.29 22.01
N ASN A 11 -5.78 -7.16 22.02
CA ASN A 11 -6.67 -8.14 22.59
C ASN A 11 -7.11 -9.21 21.58
N LEU A 12 -6.79 -9.02 20.30
CA LEU A 12 -7.10 -10.00 19.25
C LEU A 12 -6.06 -11.12 19.25
N ASN A 13 -6.53 -12.37 19.14
CA ASN A 13 -5.67 -13.49 18.80
C ASN A 13 -5.21 -13.39 17.33
N ALA A 14 -4.25 -14.24 16.94
CA ALA A 14 -3.66 -14.20 15.60
C ALA A 14 -4.73 -14.34 14.48
N ILE A 15 -5.74 -15.19 14.67
CA ILE A 15 -6.81 -15.42 13.68
C ILE A 15 -7.70 -14.19 13.56
N GLU A 16 -8.11 -13.62 14.70
CA GLU A 16 -8.92 -12.39 14.75
C GLU A 16 -8.18 -11.21 14.12
N LEU A 17 -6.88 -11.07 14.39
CA LEU A 17 -6.05 -10.03 13.80
C LEU A 17 -5.93 -10.20 12.28
N MET A 18 -5.71 -11.42 11.78
CA MET A 18 -5.68 -11.68 10.33
C MET A 18 -7.00 -11.33 9.65
N ASN A 19 -8.12 -11.74 10.25
CA ASN A 19 -9.45 -11.40 9.75
C ASN A 19 -9.68 -9.89 9.73
N PHE A 20 -9.33 -9.19 10.82
CA PHE A 20 -9.43 -7.74 10.90
C PHE A 20 -8.57 -7.03 9.84
N VAL A 21 -7.31 -7.45 9.68
CA VAL A 21 -6.39 -6.84 8.69
C VAL A 21 -6.90 -7.04 7.27
N SER A 22 -7.34 -8.25 6.93
CA SER A 22 -7.91 -8.55 5.62
C SER A 22 -9.14 -7.69 5.33
N ASN A 23 -10.12 -7.69 6.25
CA ASN A 23 -11.40 -7.01 6.03
C ASN A 23 -11.27 -5.48 6.03
N LYS A 24 -10.43 -4.93 6.91
CA LYS A 24 -10.30 -3.48 7.06
C LYS A 24 -9.30 -2.87 6.09
N TYR A 25 -8.11 -3.44 6.00
CA TYR A 25 -7.00 -2.83 5.27
C TYR A 25 -6.90 -3.37 3.84
N HIS A 26 -6.90 -4.70 3.63
CA HIS A 26 -6.71 -5.23 2.27
C HIS A 26 -7.86 -4.83 1.34
N THR A 27 -9.11 -4.83 1.84
CA THR A 27 -10.26 -4.37 1.05
C THR A 27 -10.17 -2.88 0.71
N ALA A 28 -9.82 -2.02 1.66
CA ALA A 28 -9.66 -0.59 1.41
C ALA A 28 -8.50 -0.32 0.43
N GLU A 29 -7.38 -1.01 0.61
CA GLU A 29 -6.18 -0.84 -0.21
C GLU A 29 -6.44 -1.23 -1.68
N LYS A 30 -7.16 -2.33 -1.92
CA LYS A 30 -7.57 -2.74 -3.27
C LYS A 30 -8.40 -1.64 -3.97
N ARG A 31 -9.28 -0.95 -3.23
CA ARG A 31 -10.06 0.19 -3.77
C ARG A 31 -9.18 1.41 -4.02
N ASN A 32 -8.33 1.79 -3.06
CA ASN A 32 -7.45 2.95 -3.17
C ASN A 32 -6.49 2.82 -4.35
N LEU A 33 -5.87 1.65 -4.55
CA LEU A 33 -5.00 1.39 -5.70
C LEU A 33 -5.74 1.54 -7.04
N SER A 34 -7.02 1.15 -7.09
CA SER A 34 -7.83 1.33 -8.29
C SER A 34 -8.13 2.81 -8.56
N SER A 35 -8.52 3.56 -7.54
CA SER A 35 -8.79 5.00 -7.63
C SER A 35 -7.55 5.80 -8.05
N LEU A 36 -6.40 5.56 -7.41
CA LEU A 36 -5.15 6.24 -7.75
C LEU A 36 -4.64 5.88 -9.16
N ASN A 37 -4.95 4.68 -9.66
CA ASN A 37 -4.63 4.34 -11.04
C ASN A 37 -5.46 5.17 -12.04
N GLN A 38 -6.70 5.53 -11.71
CA GLN A 38 -7.53 6.39 -12.56
C GLN A 38 -6.96 7.81 -12.65
N CYS A 39 -6.32 8.30 -11.59
CA CYS A 39 -5.67 9.61 -11.59
C CYS A 39 -4.65 9.77 -12.71
N PHE A 40 -3.77 8.78 -12.91
CA PHE A 40 -2.81 8.80 -14.02
C PHE A 40 -3.44 8.48 -15.39
N GLN A 41 -4.55 7.73 -15.42
CA GLN A 41 -5.24 7.40 -16.66
C GLN A 41 -5.92 8.62 -17.28
N PHE A 42 -6.49 9.48 -16.45
CA PHE A 42 -7.26 10.66 -16.87
C PHE A 42 -6.49 11.97 -16.66
N MET A 43 -5.20 11.91 -16.32
CA MET A 43 -4.37 13.09 -16.13
C MET A 43 -4.37 13.95 -17.42
N PRO A 44 -4.72 15.25 -17.34
CA PRO A 44 -4.70 16.12 -18.50
C PRO A 44 -3.34 16.15 -19.20
N GLN A 45 -3.34 16.16 -20.52
CA GLN A 45 -2.09 16.22 -21.30
C GLN A 45 -1.27 17.46 -20.99
N GLN A 46 -1.91 18.57 -20.63
CA GLN A 46 -1.23 19.80 -20.23
C GLN A 46 -0.39 19.59 -18.96
N ASP A 47 -0.96 18.96 -17.93
CA ASP A 47 -0.23 18.66 -16.68
C ASP A 47 0.94 17.71 -16.98
N MET A 48 0.72 16.68 -17.80
CA MET A 48 1.79 15.75 -18.21
C MET A 48 2.94 16.43 -18.98
N LYS A 49 2.67 17.53 -19.70
CA LYS A 49 3.68 18.33 -20.41
C LYS A 49 4.40 19.31 -19.48
N ASN A 50 3.65 19.97 -18.59
CA ASN A 50 4.18 20.98 -17.67
C ASN A 50 4.96 20.35 -16.50
N HIS A 51 4.59 19.13 -16.11
CA HIS A 51 5.13 18.42 -14.94
C HIS A 51 5.68 17.05 -15.37
N PRO A 52 6.86 17.00 -16.03
CA PRO A 52 7.45 15.75 -16.52
C PRO A 52 7.75 14.73 -15.40
N GLU A 53 7.90 15.18 -14.15
CA GLU A 53 8.02 14.31 -12.98
C GLU A 53 6.83 13.36 -12.81
N LEU A 54 5.64 13.70 -13.34
CA LEU A 54 4.46 12.83 -13.34
C LEU A 54 4.72 11.49 -14.05
N ILE A 55 5.62 11.45 -15.04
CA ILE A 55 6.02 10.21 -15.71
C ILE A 55 6.74 9.29 -14.71
N THR A 56 7.67 9.85 -13.94
CA THR A 56 8.43 9.13 -12.92
C THR A 56 7.53 8.69 -11.78
N ILE A 57 6.65 9.58 -11.29
CA ILE A 57 5.67 9.27 -10.24
C ILE A 57 4.76 8.12 -10.70
N ARG A 58 4.24 8.17 -11.94
CA ARG A 58 3.41 7.09 -12.49
C ARG A 58 4.14 5.76 -12.53
N SER A 59 5.43 5.76 -12.90
CA SER A 59 6.25 4.55 -12.91
C SER A 59 6.44 3.97 -11.50
N HIS A 60 6.76 4.83 -10.52
CA HIS A 60 6.89 4.42 -9.13
C HIS A 60 5.56 3.89 -8.57
N PHE A 61 4.45 4.57 -8.86
CA PHE A 61 3.12 4.13 -8.46
C PHE A 61 2.74 2.78 -9.06
N ASN A 62 3.08 2.52 -10.33
CA ASN A 62 2.84 1.21 -10.95
C ASN A 62 3.61 0.10 -10.24
N GLU A 63 4.86 0.34 -9.83
CA GLU A 63 5.63 -0.65 -9.07
C GLU A 63 5.07 -0.83 -7.65
N VAL A 64 4.68 0.25 -6.96
CA VAL A 64 3.95 0.17 -5.67
C VAL A 64 2.73 -0.73 -5.82
N ARG A 65 1.90 -0.48 -6.85
CA ARG A 65 0.69 -1.25 -7.11
C ARG A 65 1.00 -2.73 -7.30
N LYS A 66 2.01 -3.06 -8.10
CA LYS A 66 2.44 -4.44 -8.34
C LYS A 66 2.93 -5.13 -7.06
N LEU A 67 3.82 -4.47 -6.30
CA LEU A 67 4.35 -5.00 -5.04
C LEU A 67 3.26 -5.20 -4.00
N LEU A 68 2.35 -4.23 -3.86
CA LEU A 68 1.28 -4.29 -2.89
C LEU A 68 0.24 -5.35 -3.29
N GLN A 69 -0.16 -5.42 -4.56
CA GLN A 69 -1.04 -6.50 -5.06
C GLN A 69 -0.44 -7.89 -4.81
N LYS A 70 0.87 -8.06 -5.05
CA LYS A 70 1.57 -9.31 -4.71
C LYS A 70 1.56 -9.57 -3.20
N HIS A 71 1.88 -8.58 -2.38
CA HIS A 71 1.91 -8.72 -0.92
C HIS A 71 0.53 -9.11 -0.35
N LEU A 72 -0.54 -8.49 -0.84
CA LEU A 72 -1.92 -8.82 -0.44
C LEU A 72 -2.28 -10.26 -0.85
N ALA A 73 -1.93 -10.66 -2.07
CA ALA A 73 -2.19 -12.01 -2.57
C ALA A 73 -1.38 -13.07 -1.81
N ASP A 74 -0.10 -12.83 -1.55
CA ASP A 74 0.75 -13.73 -0.76
C ASP A 74 0.23 -13.85 0.68
N SER A 75 -0.26 -12.75 1.26
CA SER A 75 -0.86 -12.77 2.60
C SER A 75 -2.10 -13.65 2.66
N GLU A 76 -3.04 -13.46 1.73
CA GLU A 76 -4.31 -14.20 1.68
C GLU A 76 -4.14 -15.68 1.30
N LYS A 77 -3.19 -16.00 0.40
CA LYS A 77 -3.03 -17.35 -0.18
C LYS A 77 -1.94 -18.19 0.47
N VAL A 78 -0.96 -17.57 1.14
CA VAL A 78 0.22 -18.26 1.68
C VAL A 78 0.38 -17.96 3.16
N TYR A 79 0.55 -16.69 3.54
CA TYR A 79 0.98 -16.35 4.90
C TYR A 79 -0.11 -16.63 5.93
N PHE A 80 -1.34 -16.17 5.68
CA PHE A 80 -2.44 -16.40 6.63
C PHE A 80 -2.80 -17.88 6.76
N PRO A 81 -2.89 -18.68 5.68
CA PRO A 81 -3.05 -20.13 5.80
C PRO A 81 -1.94 -20.81 6.61
N GLU A 82 -0.67 -20.48 6.37
CA GLU A 82 0.45 -21.06 7.11
C GLU A 82 0.42 -20.70 8.59
N ILE A 83 0.07 -19.44 8.92
CA ILE A 83 -0.11 -19.01 10.31
C ILE A 83 -1.26 -19.77 10.97
N ARG A 84 -2.42 -19.90 10.31
CA ARG A 84 -3.57 -20.65 10.85
C ARG A 84 -3.22 -22.11 11.15
N LYS A 85 -2.50 -22.77 10.24
CA LYS A 85 -2.14 -24.18 10.37
C LYS A 85 -1.13 -24.42 11.50
N ASN A 86 -0.24 -23.47 11.73
CA ASN A 86 0.95 -23.70 12.57
C ASN A 86 1.01 -22.84 13.85
N ALA A 87 0.01 -21.99 14.12
CA ALA A 87 0.01 -21.06 15.26
C ALA A 87 0.25 -21.76 16.62
N ASN A 88 -0.19 -23.01 16.77
CA ASN A 88 -0.08 -23.77 18.04
C ASN A 88 1.09 -24.76 18.07
N ASN A 89 1.89 -24.86 17.00
CA ASN A 89 2.86 -25.94 16.81
C ASN A 89 4.33 -25.51 16.97
N GLY A 90 4.61 -24.32 17.52
CA GLY A 90 5.98 -23.82 17.69
C GLY A 90 6.72 -23.55 16.36
N TYR A 91 5.99 -23.38 15.26
CA TYR A 91 6.57 -23.18 13.94
C TYR A 91 7.35 -21.88 13.83
N ASN A 92 8.51 -21.94 13.17
CA ASN A 92 9.37 -20.78 12.99
C ASN A 92 8.92 -19.92 11.79
N PHE A 93 8.25 -18.80 12.06
CA PHE A 93 7.79 -17.85 11.03
C PHE A 93 8.86 -16.85 10.55
N SER A 94 10.13 -17.02 10.90
CA SER A 94 11.19 -16.03 10.57
C SER A 94 11.31 -15.75 9.07
N LEU A 95 11.20 -16.77 8.22
CA LEU A 95 11.25 -16.59 6.77
C LEU A 95 10.05 -15.78 6.25
N LEU A 96 8.84 -16.04 6.75
CA LEU A 96 7.65 -15.25 6.38
C LEU A 96 7.80 -13.80 6.83
N ARG A 97 8.30 -13.59 8.05
CA ARG A 97 8.57 -12.25 8.58
C ARG A 97 9.57 -11.48 7.71
N LEU A 98 10.66 -12.12 7.27
CA LEU A 98 11.64 -11.51 6.38
C LEU A 98 11.03 -11.12 5.03
N ARG A 99 10.18 -11.96 4.44
CA ARG A 99 9.48 -11.65 3.18
C ARG A 99 8.54 -10.45 3.32
N VAL A 100 7.76 -10.40 4.40
CA VAL A 100 6.88 -9.26 4.70
C VAL A 100 7.69 -7.98 4.93
N GLN A 101 8.79 -8.07 5.67
CA GLN A 101 9.66 -6.92 5.94
C GLN A 101 10.28 -6.37 4.65
N SER A 102 10.83 -7.24 3.79
CA SER A 102 11.41 -6.86 2.50
C SER A 102 10.38 -6.14 1.62
N ALA A 103 9.18 -6.71 1.47
CA ALA A 103 8.12 -6.08 0.67
C ALA A 103 7.75 -4.69 1.22
N ARG A 104 7.72 -4.52 2.55
CA ARG A 104 7.45 -3.25 3.19
C ARG A 104 8.53 -2.21 2.91
N GLU A 105 9.81 -2.61 2.97
CA GLU A 105 10.94 -1.73 2.69
C GLU A 105 10.93 -1.23 1.24
N ASP A 106 10.71 -2.15 0.29
CA ASP A 106 10.62 -1.81 -1.14
C ASP A 106 9.48 -0.81 -1.42
N ILE A 107 8.29 -1.07 -0.86
CA ILE A 107 7.13 -0.18 -0.99
C ILE A 107 7.39 1.18 -0.33
N SER A 108 8.00 1.18 0.87
CA SER A 108 8.30 2.41 1.61
C SER A 108 9.30 3.30 0.87
N LYS A 109 10.28 2.70 0.19
CA LYS A 109 11.24 3.43 -0.64
C LYS A 109 10.51 4.16 -1.76
N LEU A 110 9.67 3.45 -2.52
CA LEU A 110 8.92 4.05 -3.63
C LEU A 110 7.98 5.18 -3.17
N PHE A 111 7.28 5.02 -2.04
CA PHE A 111 6.47 6.10 -1.49
C PHE A 111 7.30 7.30 -1.04
N SER A 112 8.53 7.09 -0.57
CA SER A 112 9.43 8.19 -0.19
C SER A 112 9.86 8.99 -1.43
N GLU A 113 10.15 8.31 -2.54
CA GLU A 113 10.46 8.97 -3.82
C GLU A 113 9.24 9.74 -4.36
N ILE A 114 8.05 9.13 -4.36
CA ILE A 114 6.79 9.80 -4.76
C ILE A 114 6.56 11.04 -3.89
N ARG A 115 6.74 10.92 -2.57
CA ARG A 115 6.59 12.04 -1.64
C ARG A 115 7.55 13.18 -1.95
N SER A 116 8.80 12.86 -2.33
CA SER A 116 9.80 13.85 -2.73
C SER A 116 9.38 14.58 -4.00
N LEU A 117 9.03 13.82 -5.06
CA LEU A 117 8.64 14.35 -6.36
C LEU A 117 7.35 15.19 -6.31
N THR A 118 6.47 14.90 -5.35
CA THR A 118 5.21 15.63 -5.15
C THR A 118 5.30 16.76 -4.13
N HIS A 119 6.51 17.17 -3.72
CA HIS A 119 6.70 18.21 -2.71
C HIS A 119 5.89 17.95 -1.42
N ASN A 120 5.94 16.71 -0.92
CA ASN A 120 5.10 16.21 0.17
C ASN A 120 3.59 16.17 -0.17
N TYR A 121 3.24 15.68 -1.36
CA TYR A 121 1.85 15.59 -1.83
C TYR A 121 1.15 16.95 -1.99
N ASN A 122 1.93 18.00 -2.30
CA ASN A 122 1.40 19.32 -2.63
C ASN A 122 1.42 19.52 -4.15
N PRO A 123 0.26 19.69 -4.79
CA PRO A 123 0.23 19.97 -6.22
C PRO A 123 0.81 21.37 -6.52
N PRO A 124 1.44 21.56 -7.69
CA PRO A 124 1.93 22.86 -8.11
C PRO A 124 0.79 23.85 -8.33
N THR A 125 1.07 25.14 -8.30
CA THR A 125 0.04 26.20 -8.36
C THR A 125 -0.74 26.19 -9.68
N ASP A 126 -0.05 25.87 -10.77
CA ASP A 126 -0.57 25.77 -12.13
C ASP A 126 -1.22 24.41 -12.45
N ALA A 127 -1.25 23.47 -11.50
CA ALA A 127 -1.94 22.20 -11.68
C ALA A 127 -3.43 22.38 -11.98
N SER A 128 -3.94 21.55 -12.89
CA SER A 128 -5.36 21.45 -13.16
C SER A 128 -6.16 21.02 -11.91
N GLY A 129 -7.48 21.21 -11.96
CA GLY A 129 -8.38 20.69 -10.92
C GLY A 129 -8.31 19.17 -10.75
N TRP A 130 -8.02 18.43 -11.83
CA TRP A 130 -7.87 16.98 -11.78
C TRP A 130 -6.60 16.57 -11.03
N MET A 131 -5.45 17.19 -11.35
CA MET A 131 -4.19 16.92 -10.65
C MET A 131 -4.26 17.28 -9.17
N LYS A 132 -4.99 18.34 -8.80
CA LYS A 132 -5.23 18.74 -7.40
C LYS A 132 -6.11 17.76 -6.61
N LEU A 133 -6.91 16.95 -7.29
CA LEU A 133 -7.81 15.97 -6.66
C LEU A 133 -7.10 14.66 -6.26
N CYS A 134 -5.94 14.36 -6.85
CA CYS A 134 -5.42 13.00 -7.01
C CYS A 134 -4.49 12.42 -5.91
#